data_AF-A0A5Q0GNQ4-F1
#
_entry.id   AF-A0A5Q0GNQ4-F1
#
_cell.length_a   1.000
_cell.length_b   1.000
_cell.length_c   1.000
_cell.angle_alpha   90.00
_cell.angle_beta   90.00
_cell.angle_gamma   90.00
#
_symmetry.space_group_name_H-M   'P 1'
#
loop_
_entity.id
_entity.type
_entity.pdbx_description
1 polymer ?
#
loop_
_entity_poly.entity_id
_entity_poly.type
_entity_poly.pdbx_seq_one_letter_code
_entity_poly.pdbx_strand_id
1 'polypeptide(L)'
;MAVLKQFGILFVLGIAGIVMLTITSVPLIEQRLAKLSPETLEKVPPLGILMLLQGLQYSILLAISILIGIGCAYRVGLHSHLIDHWVLHTAKSPSFAVELKWSLGVGAAGAIVLLLLDRLMQPALPEALQAANNTERSWLNLLTAIFYGGITEEILMRWGLMSLLVWIAWKVFKQGITLPSQGIYQAAIVLAALVFGLLHLPATAAIVPLTPVVIIRALLLNGIVGIAFGWLFWQYSLEAAMLAHISVHAFTFVLSGLLALLA
;
A
#
# COMPACT_ATOMS: atom_id res chain seq x y z
N MET A 1 -19.07 -21.60 -1.72
CA MET A 1 -18.17 -21.74 -0.55
C MET A 1 -16.77 -21.20 -0.79
N ALA A 2 -16.14 -21.43 -1.95
CA ALA A 2 -14.78 -20.92 -2.25
C ALA A 2 -14.66 -19.39 -2.16
N VAL A 3 -15.53 -18.62 -2.83
CA VAL A 3 -15.53 -17.15 -2.77
C VAL A 3 -15.56 -16.61 -1.34
N LEU A 4 -16.42 -17.17 -0.48
CA LEU A 4 -16.54 -16.76 0.91
C LEU A 4 -15.26 -17.04 1.72
N LYS A 5 -14.59 -18.17 1.46
CA LYS A 5 -13.30 -18.49 2.09
C LYS A 5 -12.20 -17.52 1.64
N GLN A 6 -12.11 -17.22 0.33
CA GLN A 6 -11.14 -16.24 -0.18
C GLN A 6 -11.37 -14.87 0.44
N PHE A 7 -12.64 -14.43 0.47
CA PHE A 7 -13.03 -13.18 1.08
C PHE A 7 -12.64 -13.14 2.56
N GLY A 8 -13.00 -14.17 3.33
CA GLY A 8 -12.70 -14.24 4.76
C GLY A 8 -11.21 -14.15 5.07
N ILE A 9 -10.36 -14.88 4.34
CA ILE A 9 -8.91 -14.87 4.54
C ILE A 9 -8.34 -13.47 4.29
N LEU A 10 -8.62 -12.89 3.12
CA LEU A 10 -8.07 -11.59 2.74
C LEU A 10 -8.65 -10.46 3.59
N PHE A 11 -9.93 -10.55 3.99
CA PHE A 11 -10.57 -9.55 4.82
C PHE A 11 -9.99 -9.53 6.23
N VAL A 12 -9.79 -10.69 6.85
CA VAL A 12 -9.16 -10.78 8.19
C VAL A 12 -7.72 -10.26 8.16
N LEU A 13 -6.96 -10.54 7.10
CA LEU A 13 -5.60 -10.00 6.95
C LEU A 13 -5.60 -8.48 6.77
N GLY A 14 -6.45 -7.96 5.88
CA GLY A 14 -6.50 -6.53 5.57
C GLY A 14 -7.12 -5.68 6.68
N ILE A 15 -8.09 -6.20 7.44
CA ILE A 15 -8.78 -5.43 8.50
C ILE A 15 -7.86 -5.13 9.68
N ALA A 16 -6.88 -5.99 9.96
CA ALA A 16 -5.87 -5.77 10.99
C ALA A 16 -5.10 -4.45 10.74
N GLY A 17 -4.69 -4.21 9.49
CA GLY A 17 -4.05 -2.95 9.10
C GLY A 17 -4.96 -1.74 9.24
N ILE A 18 -6.24 -1.86 8.90
CA ILE A 18 -7.22 -0.76 9.04
C ILE A 18 -7.42 -0.38 10.51
N VAL A 19 -7.50 -1.36 11.41
CA VAL A 19 -7.60 -1.12 12.86
C VAL A 19 -6.35 -0.38 13.35
N MET A 20 -5.16 -0.83 12.97
CA MET A 20 -3.90 -0.19 13.33
C MET A 20 -3.80 1.25 12.80
N LEU A 21 -4.19 1.48 11.53
CA LEU A 21 -4.23 2.82 10.96
C LEU A 21 -5.21 3.72 11.72
N THR A 22 -6.40 3.22 12.03
CA THR A 22 -7.43 4.00 12.74
C THR A 22 -6.89 4.47 14.09
N ILE A 23 -6.28 3.56 14.87
CA ILE A 23 -5.68 3.87 16.17
C ILE A 23 -4.53 4.88 16.03
N THR A 24 -3.60 4.64 15.10
CA THR A 24 -2.41 5.50 14.96
C THR A 24 -2.69 6.85 14.31
N SER A 25 -3.84 7.00 13.64
CA SER A 25 -4.25 8.28 13.05
C SER A 25 -4.91 9.25 14.05
N VAL A 26 -5.26 8.79 15.26
CA VAL A 26 -5.92 9.62 16.29
C VAL A 26 -5.18 10.93 16.57
N PRO A 27 -3.86 10.94 16.88
CA PRO A 27 -3.18 12.20 17.22
C PRO A 27 -3.17 13.20 16.06
N LEU A 28 -3.05 12.70 14.83
CA LEU A 28 -3.11 13.54 13.63
C LEU A 28 -4.49 14.17 13.47
N ILE A 29 -5.56 13.43 13.75
CA ILE A 29 -6.93 13.93 13.62
C ILE A 29 -7.24 14.93 14.74
N GLU A 30 -6.82 14.67 15.97
CA GLU A 30 -6.92 15.64 17.08
C GLU A 30 -6.20 16.95 16.75
N GLN A 31 -4.98 16.86 16.20
CA GLN A 31 -4.23 18.05 15.78
C GLN A 31 -4.97 18.86 14.70
N ARG A 32 -5.70 18.21 13.79
CA ARG A 32 -6.53 18.91 12.80
C ARG A 32 -7.73 19.58 13.44
N LEU A 33 -8.42 18.87 14.34
CA LEU A 33 -9.59 19.41 15.05
C LEU A 33 -9.21 20.64 15.86
N ALA A 34 -8.03 20.65 16.50
CA ALA A 34 -7.51 21.78 17.26
C ALA A 34 -7.23 23.03 16.41
N LYS A 35 -7.10 22.90 15.08
CA LYS A 35 -6.88 24.04 14.16
C LYS A 35 -8.19 24.65 13.63
N LEU A 36 -9.34 24.05 13.92
CA LEU A 36 -10.64 24.53 13.43
C LEU A 36 -11.15 25.71 14.26
N SER A 37 -11.93 26.60 13.64
CA SER A 37 -12.67 27.62 14.40
C SER A 37 -13.74 26.97 15.28
N PRO A 38 -14.12 27.60 16.42
CA PRO A 38 -15.17 27.07 17.30
C PRO A 38 -16.48 26.74 16.56
N GLU A 39 -16.92 27.65 15.68
CA GLU A 39 -18.13 27.50 14.85
C GLU A 39 -18.08 26.28 13.91
N THR A 40 -16.88 25.92 13.44
CA THR A 40 -16.69 24.75 12.59
C THR A 40 -16.65 23.48 13.44
N LEU A 41 -15.95 23.53 14.58
CA LEU A 41 -15.79 22.41 15.49
C LEU A 41 -17.13 21.91 16.03
N GLU A 42 -18.08 22.82 16.32
CA GLU A 42 -19.45 22.47 16.73
C GLU A 42 -20.21 21.61 15.69
N LYS A 43 -19.84 21.70 14.41
CA LYS A 43 -20.48 20.95 13.32
C LYS A 43 -19.78 19.61 13.05
N VAL A 44 -18.59 19.39 13.62
CA VAL A 44 -17.80 18.18 13.39
C VAL A 44 -18.26 17.08 14.37
N PRO A 45 -18.49 15.84 13.89
CA PRO A 45 -18.80 14.72 14.78
C PRO A 45 -17.71 14.49 15.84
N PRO A 46 -18.08 13.93 17.01
CA PRO A 46 -17.10 13.51 18.01
C PRO A 46 -16.02 12.59 17.43
N LEU A 47 -14.80 12.68 17.97
CA LEU A 47 -13.64 11.92 17.48
C LEU A 47 -13.92 10.42 17.29
N GLY A 48 -14.63 9.79 18.23
CA GLY A 48 -15.01 8.37 18.12
C GLY A 48 -15.86 8.07 16.88
N ILE A 49 -16.78 8.97 16.52
CA ILE A 49 -17.59 8.82 15.30
C ILE A 49 -16.72 8.99 14.06
N LEU A 50 -15.78 9.95 14.05
CA LEU A 50 -14.83 10.12 12.95
C LEU A 50 -13.98 8.86 12.73
N MET A 51 -13.47 8.26 13.82
CA MET A 51 -12.66 7.03 13.75
C MET A 51 -13.48 5.86 13.20
N LEU A 52 -14.73 5.72 13.65
CA LEU A 52 -15.64 4.68 13.16
C LEU A 52 -15.95 4.86 11.66
N LEU A 53 -16.24 6.09 11.23
CA LEU A 53 -16.52 6.39 9.82
C LEU A 53 -15.29 6.13 8.93
N GLN A 54 -14.10 6.50 9.39
CA GLN A 54 -12.84 6.24 8.69
C GLN A 54 -12.56 4.74 8.57
N GLY A 55 -12.67 4.00 9.67
CA GLY A 55 -12.49 2.55 9.69
C GLY A 55 -13.50 1.84 8.79
N LEU A 56 -14.77 2.27 8.83
CA LEU A 56 -15.83 1.74 7.96
C LEU A 56 -15.54 2.02 6.48
N GLN A 57 -15.14 3.24 6.14
CA GLN A 57 -14.77 3.62 4.77
C GLN A 57 -13.68 2.71 4.21
N TYR A 58 -12.57 2.53 4.94
CA TYR A 58 -11.50 1.64 4.50
C TYR A 58 -11.92 0.18 4.44
N SER A 59 -12.79 -0.27 5.35
CA SER A 59 -13.31 -1.64 5.36
C SER A 59 -14.18 -1.92 4.13
N ILE A 60 -14.99 -0.95 3.70
CA ILE A 60 -15.79 -1.04 2.47
C ILE A 60 -14.87 -1.10 1.25
N LEU A 61 -13.85 -0.23 1.18
CA LEU A 61 -12.88 -0.24 0.07
C LEU A 61 -12.10 -1.56 0.00
N LEU A 62 -11.71 -2.11 1.16
CA LEU A 62 -11.07 -3.41 1.26
C LEU A 62 -12.00 -4.52 0.75
N ALA A 63 -13.25 -4.56 1.20
CA ALA A 63 -14.23 -5.54 0.76
C ALA A 63 -14.46 -5.49 -0.75
N ILE A 64 -14.62 -4.29 -1.32
CA ILE A 64 -14.77 -4.08 -2.77
C ILE A 64 -13.53 -4.61 -3.51
N SER A 65 -12.33 -4.23 -3.06
CA SER A 65 -11.07 -4.63 -3.69
C SER A 65 -10.86 -6.15 -3.66
N ILE A 66 -11.21 -6.80 -2.55
CA ILE A 66 -11.18 -8.26 -2.42
C ILE A 66 -12.12 -8.91 -3.43
N LEU A 67 -13.37 -8.46 -3.52
CA LEU A 67 -14.36 -9.01 -4.45
C LEU A 67 -13.92 -8.82 -5.92
N ILE A 68 -13.38 -7.66 -6.25
CA ILE A 68 -12.81 -7.38 -7.57
C ILE A 68 -11.67 -8.36 -7.87
N GLY A 69 -10.71 -8.52 -6.96
CA GLY A 69 -9.58 -9.42 -7.17
C GLY A 69 -9.99 -10.88 -7.29
N ILE A 70 -10.96 -11.35 -6.48
CA ILE A 70 -11.54 -12.71 -6.62
C ILE A 70 -12.13 -12.89 -8.03
N GLY A 71 -12.80 -11.86 -8.56
CA GLY A 71 -13.39 -11.88 -9.90
C GLY A 71 -12.41 -11.76 -11.05
N CYS A 72 -11.23 -11.15 -10.84
CA CYS A 72 -10.30 -10.75 -11.89
C CYS A 72 -8.97 -11.50 -11.86
N ALA A 73 -8.30 -11.58 -10.72
CA ALA A 73 -6.88 -11.96 -10.58
C ALA A 73 -6.55 -13.30 -11.27
N TYR A 74 -7.25 -14.37 -10.89
CA TYR A 74 -7.02 -15.70 -11.46
C TYR A 74 -7.36 -15.80 -12.95
N ARG A 75 -8.27 -14.97 -13.46
CA ARG A 75 -8.62 -14.95 -14.90
C ARG A 75 -7.50 -14.36 -15.75
N VAL A 76 -6.61 -13.60 -15.14
CA VAL A 76 -5.45 -12.97 -15.77
C VAL A 76 -4.14 -13.55 -15.24
N GLY A 77 -4.15 -14.77 -14.69
CA GLY A 77 -2.94 -15.47 -14.25
C GLY A 77 -2.24 -14.90 -13.02
N LEU A 78 -2.86 -13.96 -12.31
CA LEU A 78 -2.37 -13.45 -11.02
C LEU A 78 -2.93 -14.34 -9.90
N HIS A 79 -2.15 -14.57 -8.84
CA HIS A 79 -2.51 -15.51 -7.78
C HIS A 79 -2.03 -15.08 -6.39
N SER A 80 -2.51 -15.79 -5.38
CA SER A 80 -2.12 -15.65 -3.97
C SER A 80 -1.83 -17.03 -3.41
N HIS A 81 -0.66 -17.22 -2.79
CA HIS A 81 -0.26 -18.48 -2.17
C HIS A 81 -1.23 -18.89 -1.06
N LEU A 82 -1.73 -17.93 -0.27
CA LEU A 82 -2.69 -18.22 0.78
C LEU A 82 -3.99 -18.79 0.20
N ILE A 83 -4.50 -18.19 -0.88
CA ILE A 83 -5.72 -18.67 -1.52
C ILE A 83 -5.49 -20.00 -2.24
N ASP A 84 -4.38 -20.14 -2.96
CA ASP A 84 -4.01 -21.36 -3.67
C ASP A 84 -3.88 -22.55 -2.72
N HIS A 85 -3.29 -22.34 -1.55
CA HIS A 85 -3.10 -23.39 -0.55
C HIS A 85 -4.39 -23.71 0.22
N TRP A 86 -5.01 -22.71 0.83
CA TRP A 86 -6.10 -22.91 1.79
C TRP A 86 -7.48 -23.02 1.18
N VAL A 87 -7.67 -22.55 -0.06
CA VAL A 87 -9.00 -22.53 -0.72
C VAL A 87 -9.03 -23.37 -1.98
N LEU A 88 -8.06 -23.21 -2.87
CA LEU A 88 -8.05 -23.90 -4.17
C LEU A 88 -7.37 -25.27 -4.10
N HIS A 89 -6.56 -25.51 -3.07
CA HIS A 89 -5.77 -26.73 -2.89
C HIS A 89 -4.89 -27.05 -4.12
N THR A 90 -4.41 -26.00 -4.79
CA THR A 90 -3.58 -26.08 -6.00
C THR A 90 -2.09 -25.88 -5.69
N ALA A 91 -1.71 -25.97 -4.41
CA ALA A 91 -0.37 -25.64 -3.90
C ALA A 91 0.75 -26.22 -4.78
N LYS A 92 1.30 -25.37 -5.63
CA LYS A 92 2.50 -25.61 -6.41
C LYS A 92 3.27 -24.30 -6.44
N SER A 93 4.28 -24.18 -5.59
CA SER A 93 5.44 -23.40 -6.02
C SER A 93 6.72 -23.97 -5.42
N PRO A 94 7.56 -24.65 -6.23
CA PRO A 94 8.93 -24.98 -5.86
C PRO A 94 9.87 -23.75 -5.79
N SER A 95 9.35 -22.51 -5.90
CA SER A 95 10.16 -21.27 -5.95
C SER A 95 10.02 -20.35 -4.73
N PHE A 96 9.41 -20.78 -3.61
CA PHE A 96 9.23 -19.91 -2.42
C PHE A 96 10.54 -19.26 -1.94
N ALA A 97 11.66 -19.97 -1.97
CA ALA A 97 12.97 -19.40 -1.62
C ALA A 97 13.43 -18.28 -2.58
N VAL A 98 13.12 -18.41 -3.87
CA VAL A 98 13.42 -17.40 -4.89
C VAL A 98 12.54 -16.17 -4.70
N GLU A 99 11.26 -16.39 -4.46
CA GLU A 99 10.29 -15.32 -4.18
C GLU A 99 10.65 -14.55 -2.92
N LEU A 100 11.01 -15.25 -1.83
CA LEU A 100 11.46 -14.63 -0.60
C LEU A 100 12.73 -13.79 -0.83
N LYS A 101 13.72 -14.34 -1.55
CA LYS A 101 14.95 -13.61 -1.90
C LYS A 101 14.65 -12.33 -2.68
N TRP A 102 13.79 -12.40 -3.69
CA TRP A 102 13.41 -11.23 -4.48
C TRP A 102 12.64 -10.22 -3.65
N SER A 103 11.70 -10.67 -2.82
CA SER A 103 10.90 -9.79 -1.96
C SER A 103 11.78 -9.03 -0.96
N LEU A 104 12.67 -9.73 -0.26
CA LEU A 104 13.61 -9.11 0.68
C LEU A 104 14.61 -8.19 -0.04
N GLY A 105 15.15 -8.63 -1.18
CA GLY A 105 16.12 -7.86 -1.96
C GLY A 105 15.54 -6.57 -2.54
N VAL A 106 14.35 -6.65 -3.15
CA VAL A 106 13.61 -5.48 -3.65
C VAL A 106 13.21 -4.57 -2.50
N GLY A 107 12.80 -5.12 -1.36
CA GLY A 107 12.48 -4.33 -0.17
C GLY A 107 13.69 -3.57 0.38
N ALA A 108 14.86 -4.21 0.49
CA ALA A 108 16.09 -3.57 0.92
C ALA A 108 16.54 -2.47 -0.05
N ALA A 109 16.52 -2.75 -1.36
CA ALA A 109 16.85 -1.77 -2.39
C ALA A 109 15.86 -0.59 -2.36
N GLY A 110 14.56 -0.88 -2.23
CA GLY A 110 13.51 0.12 -2.10
C GLY A 110 13.74 1.02 -0.90
N ALA A 111 14.06 0.48 0.27
CA ALA A 111 14.37 1.26 1.47
C ALA A 111 15.53 2.23 1.24
N ILE A 112 16.63 1.77 0.65
CA ILE A 112 17.79 2.61 0.33
C ILE A 112 17.41 3.72 -0.66
N VAL A 113 16.74 3.37 -1.76
CA VAL A 113 16.31 4.32 -2.79
C VAL A 113 15.38 5.38 -2.20
N LEU A 114 14.40 4.98 -1.39
CA LEU A 114 13.47 5.92 -0.76
C LEU A 114 14.17 6.86 0.21
N LEU A 115 15.07 6.36 1.06
CA LEU A 115 15.83 7.21 1.98
C LEU A 115 16.73 8.21 1.25
N LEU A 116 17.40 7.78 0.18
CA LEU A 116 18.25 8.65 -0.63
C LEU A 116 17.43 9.72 -1.37
N LEU A 117 16.36 9.31 -2.05
CA LEU A 117 15.48 10.24 -2.75
C LEU A 117 14.84 11.24 -1.79
N ASP A 118 14.35 10.77 -0.64
CA ASP A 118 13.80 11.66 0.37
C ASP A 118 14.85 12.68 0.80
N ARG A 119 16.06 12.23 1.17
CA ARG A 119 17.16 13.09 1.62
C ARG A 119 17.58 14.13 0.57
N LEU A 120 17.55 13.77 -0.71
CA LEU A 120 17.84 14.68 -1.83
C LEU A 120 16.75 15.73 -2.01
N MET A 121 15.49 15.38 -1.75
CA MET A 121 14.36 16.29 -1.88
C MET A 121 14.17 17.21 -0.67
N GLN A 122 14.64 16.81 0.53
CA GLN A 122 14.49 17.55 1.80
C GLN A 122 14.69 19.08 1.68
N PRO A 123 15.77 19.61 1.04
CA PRO A 123 16.00 21.05 0.98
C PRO A 123 14.91 21.86 0.24
N ALA A 124 14.14 21.19 -0.63
CA ALA A 124 13.07 21.82 -1.41
C ALA A 124 11.67 21.64 -0.76
N LEU A 125 11.57 20.92 0.36
CA LEU A 125 10.29 20.66 1.03
C LEU A 125 9.95 21.72 2.08
N PRO A 126 8.66 21.98 2.35
CA PRO A 126 8.27 22.86 3.45
C PRO A 126 8.74 22.33 4.81
N GLU A 127 9.15 23.20 5.73
CA GLU A 127 9.69 22.85 7.05
C GLU A 127 8.78 21.90 7.85
N ALA A 128 7.46 22.11 7.81
CA ALA A 128 6.50 21.24 8.49
C ALA A 128 6.54 19.79 7.98
N LEU A 129 6.82 19.56 6.68
CA LEU A 129 6.97 18.22 6.12
C LEU A 129 8.34 17.62 6.48
N GLN A 130 9.39 18.45 6.53
CA GLN A 130 10.70 18.01 7.02
C GLN A 130 10.63 17.55 8.48
N ALA A 131 9.95 18.32 9.34
CA ALA A 131 9.73 17.99 10.74
C ALA A 131 8.90 16.71 10.91
N ALA A 132 7.85 16.53 10.10
CA ALA A 132 7.05 15.30 10.12
C ALA A 132 7.89 14.05 9.76
N ASN A 133 8.83 14.18 8.82
CA ASN A 133 9.74 13.10 8.44
C ASN A 133 10.82 12.80 9.49
N ASN A 134 11.13 13.75 10.37
CA ASN A 134 12.12 13.62 11.45
C ASN A 134 11.49 13.23 12.80
N THR A 135 10.26 12.70 12.79
CA THR A 135 9.60 12.24 14.01
C THR A 135 10.31 11.04 14.63
N GLU A 136 10.22 10.92 15.96
CA GLU A 136 10.87 9.86 16.71
C GLU A 136 10.43 8.47 16.22
N ARG A 137 11.37 7.51 16.28
CA ARG A 137 11.12 6.12 15.90
C ARG A 137 10.03 5.54 16.81
N SER A 138 8.90 5.20 16.21
CA SER A 138 7.77 4.56 16.90
C SER A 138 7.59 3.14 16.39
N TRP A 139 7.71 2.16 17.29
CA TRP A 139 7.38 0.76 17.00
C TRP A 139 5.92 0.57 16.61
N LEU A 140 5.02 1.38 17.19
CA LEU A 140 3.61 1.34 16.83
C LEU A 140 3.40 1.81 15.38
N ASN A 141 4.11 2.87 14.95
CA ASN A 141 4.05 3.33 13.57
C ASN A 141 4.67 2.31 12.60
N LEU A 142 5.75 1.63 12.99
CA LEU A 142 6.30 0.52 12.21
C LEU A 142 5.28 -0.61 12.05
N LEU A 143 4.61 -1.02 13.13
CA LEU A 143 3.57 -2.06 13.05
C LEU A 143 2.42 -1.62 12.15
N THR A 144 1.95 -0.37 12.25
CA THR A 144 0.96 0.15 11.30
C THR A 144 1.47 0.10 9.87
N ALA A 145 2.71 0.49 9.60
CA ALA A 145 3.28 0.45 8.27
C ALA A 145 3.36 -0.99 7.72
N ILE A 146 3.71 -1.96 8.57
CA ILE A 146 3.75 -3.39 8.21
C ILE A 146 2.36 -3.93 7.90
N PHE A 147 1.36 -3.68 8.76
CA PHE A 147 0.02 -4.24 8.59
C PHE A 147 -0.83 -3.47 7.58
N TYR A 148 -0.86 -2.14 7.66
CA TYR A 148 -1.62 -1.32 6.72
C TYR A 148 -0.88 -1.22 5.38
N GLY A 149 0.34 -0.71 5.38
CA GLY A 149 1.12 -0.56 4.14
C GLY A 149 1.45 -1.92 3.52
N GLY A 150 2.10 -2.78 4.29
CA GLY A 150 2.59 -4.07 3.81
C GLY A 150 1.52 -5.10 3.44
N ILE A 151 0.28 -5.00 3.96
CA ILE A 151 -0.78 -5.99 3.70
C ILE A 151 -2.03 -5.33 3.12
N THR A 152 -2.65 -4.38 3.85
CA THR A 152 -3.91 -3.76 3.40
C THR A 152 -3.76 -3.06 2.05
N GLU A 153 -2.72 -2.24 1.88
CA GLU A 153 -2.50 -1.53 0.61
C GLU A 153 -2.20 -2.49 -0.54
N GLU A 154 -1.50 -3.60 -0.31
CA GLU A 154 -1.29 -4.61 -1.36
C GLU A 154 -2.59 -5.29 -1.79
N ILE A 155 -3.51 -5.56 -0.86
CA ILE A 155 -4.84 -6.07 -1.22
C ILE A 155 -5.62 -5.03 -2.04
N LEU A 156 -5.57 -3.75 -1.65
CA LEU A 156 -6.26 -2.68 -2.37
C LEU A 156 -5.68 -2.49 -3.79
N MET A 157 -4.35 -2.38 -3.88
CA MET A 157 -3.66 -1.92 -5.08
C MET A 157 -3.32 -3.06 -6.04
N ARG A 158 -2.87 -4.22 -5.53
CA ARG A 158 -2.42 -5.34 -6.37
C ARG A 158 -3.60 -6.27 -6.61
N TRP A 159 -4.15 -6.81 -5.53
CA TRP A 159 -5.27 -7.75 -5.65
C TRP A 159 -6.51 -7.11 -6.28
N GLY A 160 -6.92 -5.92 -5.81
CA GLY A 160 -8.06 -5.18 -6.35
C GLY A 160 -7.75 -4.43 -7.66
N LEU A 161 -7.10 -3.28 -7.56
CA LEU A 161 -6.95 -2.33 -8.67
C LEU A 161 -6.15 -2.90 -9.85
N MET A 162 -4.94 -3.41 -9.62
CA MET A 162 -4.08 -3.91 -10.70
C MET A 162 -4.73 -5.09 -11.44
N SER A 163 -5.31 -6.06 -10.71
CA SER A 163 -6.05 -7.17 -11.34
C SER A 163 -7.21 -6.68 -12.21
N LEU A 164 -7.95 -5.65 -11.76
CA LEU A 164 -9.02 -5.05 -12.56
C LEU A 164 -8.49 -4.39 -13.82
N LEU A 165 -7.42 -3.60 -13.71
CA LEU A 165 -6.79 -2.92 -14.86
C LEU A 165 -6.31 -3.92 -15.91
N VAL A 166 -5.62 -4.97 -15.49
CA VAL A 166 -5.17 -6.06 -16.39
C VAL A 166 -6.38 -6.73 -17.04
N TRP A 167 -7.42 -7.05 -16.26
CA TRP A 167 -8.61 -7.72 -16.77
C TRP A 167 -9.39 -6.88 -17.78
N ILE A 168 -9.61 -5.58 -17.51
CA ILE A 168 -10.28 -4.66 -18.43
C ILE A 168 -9.48 -4.54 -19.73
N ALA A 169 -8.18 -4.25 -19.65
CA ALA A 169 -7.33 -4.09 -20.82
C ALA A 169 -7.32 -5.38 -21.67
N TRP A 170 -7.20 -6.55 -21.02
CA TRP A 170 -7.24 -7.84 -21.69
C TRP A 170 -8.56 -8.05 -22.45
N LYS A 171 -9.70 -7.70 -21.86
CA LYS A 171 -11.02 -7.79 -22.50
C LYS A 171 -11.20 -6.79 -23.64
N VAL A 172 -10.73 -5.55 -23.47
CA VAL A 172 -10.87 -4.48 -24.48
C VAL A 172 -10.02 -4.77 -25.72
N PHE A 173 -8.79 -5.24 -25.55
CA PHE A 173 -7.90 -5.55 -26.66
C PHE A 173 -8.19 -6.91 -27.33
N LYS A 174 -9.27 -7.61 -26.92
CA LYS A 174 -9.74 -8.88 -27.48
C LYS A 174 -8.62 -9.92 -27.68
N GLN A 175 -7.64 -9.94 -26.78
CA GLN A 175 -6.62 -10.98 -26.79
C GLN A 175 -7.32 -12.32 -26.51
N GLY A 176 -6.96 -13.37 -27.27
CA GLY A 176 -7.66 -14.66 -27.27
C GLY A 176 -7.58 -15.45 -25.95
N ILE A 177 -7.72 -16.78 -26.02
CA ILE A 177 -7.76 -17.70 -24.85
C ILE A 177 -6.43 -17.72 -24.04
N THR A 178 -5.41 -16.97 -24.47
CA THR A 178 -4.11 -16.86 -23.82
C THR A 178 -4.12 -15.89 -22.63
N LEU A 179 -3.08 -15.95 -21.80
CA LEU A 179 -2.78 -14.91 -20.80
C LEU A 179 -2.57 -13.54 -21.47
N PRO A 180 -2.83 -12.42 -20.75
CA PRO A 180 -2.55 -11.07 -21.25
C PRO A 180 -1.11 -10.88 -21.70
N SER A 181 -0.88 -10.02 -22.71
CA SER A 181 0.47 -9.65 -23.13
C SER A 181 1.25 -8.92 -22.03
N GLN A 182 2.59 -9.01 -22.03
CA GLN A 182 3.45 -8.31 -21.08
C GLN A 182 3.18 -6.80 -21.00
N GLY A 183 2.91 -6.15 -22.14
CA GLY A 183 2.60 -4.72 -22.18
C GLY A 183 1.34 -4.33 -21.39
N ILE A 184 0.35 -5.23 -21.28
CA ILE A 184 -0.86 -5.00 -20.46
C ILE A 184 -0.49 -5.00 -18.98
N TYR A 185 0.30 -5.97 -18.53
CA TYR A 185 0.75 -6.01 -17.14
C TYR A 185 1.60 -4.79 -16.80
N GLN A 186 2.57 -4.44 -17.65
CA GLN A 186 3.43 -3.28 -17.43
C GLN A 186 2.62 -1.99 -17.35
N ALA A 187 1.67 -1.78 -18.26
CA ALA A 187 0.80 -0.62 -18.22
C ALA A 187 -0.07 -0.59 -16.95
N ALA A 188 -0.66 -1.72 -16.56
CA ALA A 188 -1.46 -1.82 -15.34
C ALA A 188 -0.63 -1.56 -14.07
N ILE A 189 0.62 -2.04 -14.02
CA ILE A 189 1.56 -1.79 -12.92
C ILE A 189 1.84 -0.29 -12.79
N VAL A 190 2.18 0.38 -13.91
CA VAL A 190 2.47 1.83 -13.90
C VAL A 190 1.24 2.62 -13.50
N LEU A 191 0.05 2.31 -14.04
CA LEU A 191 -1.19 2.99 -13.69
C LEU A 191 -1.57 2.78 -12.22
N ALA A 192 -1.46 1.55 -11.70
CA ALA A 192 -1.73 1.26 -10.29
C ALA A 192 -0.74 2.00 -9.37
N ALA A 193 0.54 2.09 -9.74
CA ALA A 193 1.55 2.83 -9.01
C ALA A 193 1.30 4.36 -9.00
N LEU A 194 0.80 4.92 -10.11
CA LEU A 194 0.38 6.32 -10.16
C LEU A 194 -0.81 6.57 -9.24
N VAL A 195 -1.84 5.72 -9.29
CA VAL A 195 -2.99 5.80 -8.37
C VAL A 195 -2.52 5.65 -6.92
N PHE A 196 -1.54 4.79 -6.65
CA PHE A 196 -0.96 4.62 -5.32
C PHE A 196 -0.38 5.92 -4.77
N GLY A 197 0.44 6.62 -5.57
CA GLY A 197 0.97 7.93 -5.19
C GLY A 197 -0.11 9.00 -5.03
N LEU A 198 -1.13 8.99 -5.88
CA LEU A 198 -2.25 9.94 -5.78
C LEU A 198 -3.06 9.74 -4.49
N LEU A 199 -3.27 8.48 -4.06
CA LEU A 199 -3.99 8.17 -2.82
C LEU A 199 -3.25 8.62 -1.54
N HIS A 200 -1.97 8.94 -1.64
CA HIS A 200 -1.19 9.53 -0.54
C HIS A 200 -1.31 11.06 -0.43
N LEU A 201 -1.84 11.74 -1.46
CA LEU A 201 -1.98 13.19 -1.45
C LEU A 201 -2.92 13.73 -0.36
N PRO A 202 -4.08 13.12 -0.04
CA PRO A 202 -4.94 13.62 1.03
C PRO A 202 -4.28 13.59 2.42
N ALA A 203 -3.49 12.56 2.71
CA ALA A 203 -2.70 12.49 3.95
C ALA A 203 -1.59 13.56 3.97
N THR A 204 -0.94 13.79 2.83
CA THR A 204 0.10 14.81 2.68
C THR A 204 -0.47 16.24 2.81
N ALA A 205 -1.62 16.50 2.19
CA ALA A 205 -2.32 17.78 2.19
C ALA A 205 -2.74 18.24 3.60
N ALA A 206 -2.84 17.29 4.52
CA ALA A 206 -3.16 17.57 5.91
C ALA A 206 -2.00 18.11 6.73
N ILE A 207 -0.77 17.86 6.27
CA ILE A 207 0.45 18.30 6.92
C ILE A 207 0.90 19.61 6.28
N VAL A 208 0.90 19.66 4.94
CA VAL A 208 1.38 20.82 4.16
C VAL A 208 0.55 21.05 2.90
N PRO A 209 0.51 22.29 2.36
CA PRO A 209 -0.08 22.55 1.05
C PRO A 209 0.56 21.72 -0.07
N LEU A 210 -0.27 21.27 -1.02
CA LEU A 210 0.17 20.48 -2.17
C LEU A 210 0.82 21.37 -3.25
N THR A 211 2.07 21.75 -3.02
CA THR A 211 2.90 22.40 -4.04
C THR A 211 3.37 21.37 -5.09
N PRO A 212 3.81 21.81 -6.29
CA PRO A 212 4.33 20.90 -7.31
C PRO A 212 5.42 19.95 -6.79
N VAL A 213 6.35 20.44 -5.98
CA VAL A 213 7.43 19.61 -5.39
C VAL A 213 6.89 18.56 -4.42
N VAL A 214 5.88 18.89 -3.61
CA VAL A 214 5.24 17.95 -2.68
C VAL A 214 4.48 16.86 -3.43
N ILE A 215 3.77 17.23 -4.50
CA ILE A 215 3.07 16.27 -5.37
C ILE A 215 4.08 15.35 -6.06
N ILE A 216 5.15 15.90 -6.65
CA ILE A 216 6.20 15.12 -7.30
C ILE A 216 6.83 14.15 -6.30
N ARG A 217 7.13 14.58 -5.08
CA ARG A 217 7.66 13.70 -4.02
C ARG A 217 6.71 12.54 -3.74
N ALA A 218 5.43 12.84 -3.50
CA ALA A 218 4.44 11.82 -3.19
C ALA A 218 4.29 10.80 -4.34
N LEU A 219 4.23 11.27 -5.58
CA LEU A 219 4.15 10.39 -6.76
C LEU A 219 5.42 9.57 -6.97
N LEU A 220 6.59 10.18 -6.79
CA LEU A 220 7.89 9.53 -7.04
C LEU A 220 8.16 8.44 -6.01
N LEU A 221 8.06 8.77 -4.72
CA LEU A 221 8.38 7.82 -3.64
C LEU A 221 7.42 6.63 -3.66
N ASN A 222 6.11 6.88 -3.77
CA ASN A 222 5.13 5.79 -3.85
C ASN A 222 5.17 5.07 -5.20
N GLY A 223 5.45 5.77 -6.29
CA GLY A 223 5.44 5.21 -7.64
C GLY A 223 6.57 4.20 -7.88
N ILE A 224 7.80 4.49 -7.43
CA ILE A 224 8.96 3.61 -7.65
C ILE A 224 8.75 2.26 -6.97
N VAL A 225 8.40 2.25 -5.68
CA VAL A 225 8.10 1.00 -4.96
C VAL A 225 6.78 0.40 -5.43
N GLY A 226 5.84 1.26 -5.83
CA GLY A 226 4.59 0.93 -6.50
C GLY A 226 4.79 -0.04 -7.67
N ILE A 227 5.68 0.34 -8.58
CA ILE A 227 6.07 -0.43 -9.76
C ILE A 227 6.76 -1.73 -9.34
N ALA A 228 7.70 -1.66 -8.39
CA ALA A 228 8.47 -2.82 -7.95
C ALA A 228 7.58 -3.92 -7.35
N PHE A 229 6.65 -3.56 -6.46
CA PHE A 229 5.73 -4.54 -5.87
C PHE A 229 4.70 -5.04 -6.89
N GLY A 230 4.25 -4.19 -7.83
CA GLY A 230 3.40 -4.62 -8.93
C GLY A 230 4.08 -5.66 -9.83
N TRP A 231 5.38 -5.49 -10.11
CA TRP A 231 6.18 -6.48 -10.83
C TRP A 231 6.29 -7.79 -10.04
N LEU A 232 6.55 -7.74 -8.73
CA LEU A 232 6.60 -8.94 -7.88
C LEU A 232 5.25 -9.67 -7.85
N PHE A 233 4.13 -8.93 -7.77
CA PHE A 233 2.80 -9.52 -7.83
C PHE A 233 2.55 -10.24 -9.16
N TRP A 234 3.02 -9.65 -10.26
CA TRP A 234 2.88 -10.26 -11.58
C TRP A 234 3.75 -11.50 -11.77
N GLN A 235 5.01 -11.45 -11.33
CA GLN A 235 5.95 -12.56 -11.53
C GLN A 235 5.79 -13.70 -10.53
N TYR A 236 5.33 -13.38 -9.32
CA TYR A 236 5.27 -14.29 -8.20
C TYR A 236 3.86 -14.33 -7.63
N SER A 237 3.55 -13.55 -6.59
CA SER A 237 2.29 -13.68 -5.86
C SER A 237 1.92 -12.39 -5.14
N LEU A 238 0.70 -12.31 -4.62
CA LEU A 238 0.27 -11.21 -3.74
C LEU A 238 1.20 -11.12 -2.52
N GLU A 239 1.58 -12.26 -1.95
CA GLU A 239 2.44 -12.37 -0.79
C GLU A 239 3.88 -11.90 -1.08
N ALA A 240 4.39 -12.07 -2.31
CA ALA A 240 5.68 -11.51 -2.71
C ALA A 240 5.68 -9.98 -2.62
N ALA A 241 4.62 -9.34 -3.12
CA ALA A 241 4.43 -7.90 -3.04
C ALA A 241 4.31 -7.44 -1.59
N MET A 242 3.53 -8.16 -0.77
CA MET A 242 3.40 -7.89 0.67
C MET A 242 4.75 -7.97 1.39
N LEU A 243 5.49 -9.06 1.19
CA LEU A 243 6.79 -9.25 1.83
C LEU A 243 7.79 -8.17 1.42
N ALA A 244 7.80 -7.75 0.15
CA ALA A 244 8.66 -6.66 -0.30
C ALA A 244 8.30 -5.32 0.35
N HIS A 245 7.01 -5.01 0.47
CA HIS A 245 6.56 -3.77 1.08
C HIS A 245 6.82 -3.74 2.60
N ILE A 246 6.52 -4.84 3.30
CA ILE A 246 6.90 -5.04 4.72
C ILE A 246 8.41 -4.84 4.89
N SER A 247 9.20 -5.41 3.97
CA SER A 247 10.66 -5.29 4.00
C SER A 247 11.12 -3.85 3.83
N VAL A 248 10.52 -3.06 2.95
CA VAL A 248 10.83 -1.62 2.84
C VAL A 248 10.69 -0.95 4.21
N HIS A 249 9.58 -1.14 4.91
CA HIS A 249 9.37 -0.53 6.23
C HIS A 249 10.35 -1.04 7.29
N ALA A 250 10.62 -2.35 7.32
CA ALA A 250 11.57 -2.92 8.27
C ALA A 250 13.00 -2.38 8.04
N PHE A 251 13.44 -2.35 6.78
CA PHE A 251 14.78 -1.84 6.43
C PHE A 251 14.89 -0.34 6.64
N THR A 252 13.90 0.47 6.25
CA THR A 252 13.94 1.92 6.52
C THR A 252 13.97 2.19 8.01
N PHE A 253 13.18 1.47 8.81
CA PHE A 253 13.21 1.61 10.26
C PHE A 253 14.61 1.34 10.81
N VAL A 254 15.23 0.21 10.47
CA VAL A 254 16.58 -0.16 10.93
C VAL A 254 17.63 0.85 10.46
N LEU A 255 17.67 1.17 9.17
CA LEU A 255 18.67 2.08 8.59
C LEU A 255 18.58 3.48 9.18
N SER A 256 17.38 4.05 9.31
CA SER A 256 17.20 5.39 9.86
C SER A 256 17.71 5.49 11.30
N GLY A 257 17.56 4.43 12.10
CA GLY A 257 18.12 4.46 13.45
C GLY A 257 19.60 4.16 13.56
N LEU A 258 20.18 3.40 12.62
CA LEU A 258 21.64 3.31 12.52
C LEU A 258 22.23 4.69 12.19
N LEU A 259 21.61 5.41 11.25
CA LEU A 259 22.03 6.78 10.92
C LEU A 259 21.91 7.72 12.13
N ALA A 260 20.84 7.61 12.91
CA ALA A 260 20.66 8.42 14.13
C ALA A 260 21.69 8.13 15.23
N LEU A 261 22.23 6.91 15.30
CA LEU A 261 23.30 6.56 16.25
C LEU A 261 24.68 7.07 15.83
N LEU A 262 24.84 7.40 14.54
CA LEU A 262 26.11 7.85 13.95
C LEU A 262 26.20 9.38 13.80
N ALA A 263 25.09 10.10 14.01
CA ALA A 263 24.98 11.56 13.95
C ALA A 263 25.21 12.19 15.32
#